data_AF-A0A958N7B8-F1
#
_entry.id   AF-A0A958N7B8-F1
#
_cell.length_a   1.000
_cell.length_b   1.000
_cell.length_c   1.000
_cell.angle_alpha   90.00
_cell.angle_beta   90.00
_cell.angle_gamma   90.00
#
_symmetry.space_group_name_H-M   'P 1'
#
loop_
_entity.id
_entity.type
_entity.pdbx_description
1 polymer ?
#
loop_
_entity_poly.entity_id
_entity_poly.type
_entity_poly.pdbx_seq_one_letter_code
_entity_poly.pdbx_strand_id
1 'polypeptide(L)' 'MEYKPLSGREFPRFSGIKTFFRLPYVDLNSDYQVALVGVPYDGGVSYRPGPRFAPSFVRECSSLGR' A
#
# COMPACT_ATOMS: atom_id res chain seq x y z
N MET A 1 0.37 17.24 6.89
CA MET A 1 -0.52 16.78 5.79
C MET A 1 -1.66 15.98 6.41
N GLU A 2 -2.86 15.94 5.81
CA GLU A 2 -3.93 15.07 6.34
C GLU A 2 -3.78 13.64 5.80
N TYR A 3 -3.41 12.70 6.67
CA TYR A 3 -3.17 11.30 6.33
C TYR A 3 -4.46 10.48 6.27
N LYS A 4 -5.34 10.80 5.32
CA LYS A 4 -6.62 10.10 5.13
C LYS A 4 -6.68 9.42 3.76
N PRO A 5 -7.34 8.25 3.66
CA PRO A 5 -7.61 7.61 2.38
C PRO A 5 -8.44 8.50 1.45
N LEU A 6 -8.19 8.39 0.15
CA LEU A 6 -9.08 8.98 -0.85
C LEU A 6 -10.47 8.33 -0.79
N SER A 7 -11.51 9.16 -0.67
CA SER A 7 -12.89 8.70 -0.64
C SER A 7 -13.26 7.98 -1.94
N GLY A 8 -13.83 6.78 -1.81
CA GLY A 8 -14.36 6.04 -2.95
C GLY A 8 -15.56 6.70 -3.64
N ARG A 9 -16.19 7.70 -2.99
CA ARG A 9 -17.30 8.48 -3.57
C ARG A 9 -16.80 9.62 -4.46
N GLU A 10 -15.63 10.16 -4.15
CA GLU A 10 -15.01 11.26 -4.90
C GLU A 10 -14.13 10.74 -6.03
N PHE A 11 -13.42 9.63 -5.78
CA PHE A 11 -12.51 9.02 -6.77
C PHE A 11 -12.67 7.50 -6.79
N PRO A 12 -12.96 6.88 -7.95
CA PRO A 12 -13.22 5.45 -8.05
C PRO A 12 -12.09 4.59 -7.47
N ARG A 13 -12.44 3.52 -6.75
CA ARG A 13 -11.46 2.66 -6.05
C ARG A 13 -10.58 1.83 -7.00
N PHE A 14 -11.08 1.58 -8.21
CA PHE A 14 -10.35 0.84 -9.23
C PHE A 14 -9.29 1.68 -9.95
N SER A 15 -9.29 3.01 -9.81
CA SER A 15 -8.38 3.92 -10.50
C SER A 15 -7.33 4.54 -9.57
N GLY A 16 -6.35 5.24 -10.17
CA GLY A 16 -5.32 6.00 -9.45
C GLY A 16 -4.13 5.15 -8.99
N ILE A 17 -3.16 5.80 -8.35
CA ILE A 17 -1.96 5.14 -7.82
C ILE A 17 -2.35 4.27 -6.61
N LYS A 18 -1.91 3.02 -6.62
CA LYS A 18 -2.23 2.02 -5.58
C LYS A 18 -1.20 2.07 -4.46
N THR A 19 -1.42 2.95 -3.50
CA THR A 19 -0.75 2.93 -2.19
C THR A 19 -1.50 2.03 -1.21
N PHE A 20 -0.91 1.74 -0.05
CA PHE A 20 -1.61 0.99 1.00
C PHE A 20 -2.83 1.79 1.49
N PHE A 21 -4.00 1.16 1.47
CA PHE A 21 -5.30 1.73 1.83
C PHE A 21 -5.63 3.05 1.13
N ARG A 22 -5.02 3.32 -0.05
CA ARG A 22 -5.15 4.61 -0.75
C ARG A 22 -4.74 5.82 0.11
N LEU A 23 -3.84 5.62 1.08
CA LEU A 23 -3.24 6.69 1.87
C LEU A 23 -2.25 7.51 1.02
N PRO A 24 -1.95 8.76 1.41
CA PRO A 24 -0.93 9.56 0.74
C PRO A 24 0.43 8.87 0.73
N TYR A 25 1.14 8.94 -0.40
CA TYR A 25 2.56 8.62 -0.48
C TYR A 25 3.35 9.80 0.06
N VAL A 26 4.25 9.54 1.02
CA VAL A 26 5.04 10.58 1.70
C VAL A 26 6.50 10.17 1.84
N ASP A 27 7.36 11.17 2.01
CA ASP A 27 8.78 10.96 2.29
C ASP A 27 8.99 10.37 3.69
N LEU A 28 10.08 9.63 3.89
CA LEU A 28 10.48 9.03 5.17
C LEU A 28 10.64 10.05 6.31
N ASN A 29 10.94 11.31 5.99
CA ASN A 29 11.10 12.37 7.00
C ASN A 29 9.82 13.18 7.26
N SER A 30 8.68 12.72 6.73
CA SER A 30 7.38 13.40 6.92
C SER A 30 6.83 13.22 8.34
N ASP A 31 5.86 14.04 8.71
CA ASP A 31 5.28 14.14 10.07
C ASP A 31 4.24 13.04 10.40
N TYR A 32 4.46 11.80 9.96
CA TYR A 32 3.57 10.69 10.27
C TYR A 32 3.88 10.05 11.63
N GLN A 33 2.85 9.50 12.28
CA GLN A 33 3.00 8.71 13.51
C GLN A 33 3.23 7.22 13.23
N VAL A 34 2.69 6.72 12.11
CA VAL A 34 2.78 5.33 11.66
C VAL A 34 2.98 5.32 10.15
N ALA A 35 3.88 4.46 9.68
CA ALA A 35 4.10 4.22 8.26
C ALA A 35 3.75 2.78 7.87
N LEU A 36 3.23 2.61 6.64
CA LEU A 36 2.99 1.32 6.02
C LEU A 36 4.05 1.09 4.94
N VAL A 37 4.95 0.14 5.19
CA VAL A 37 6.06 -0.18 4.29
C VAL A 37 5.98 -1.63 3.85
N GLY A 38 6.12 -1.85 2.55
CA GLY A 38 6.18 -3.19 1.96
C GLY A 38 7.61 -3.55 1.63
N VAL A 39 8.07 -4.72 2.08
CA VAL A 39 9.41 -5.25 1.78
C VAL A 39 9.27 -6.39 0.75
N PRO A 40 9.55 -6.15 -0.55
CA PRO A 40 9.38 -7.14 -1.60
C PRO A 40 10.57 -8.11 -1.64
N TYR A 41 10.68 -8.98 -0.64
CA TYR A 41 11.78 -9.93 -0.50
C TYR A 41 11.27 -11.35 -0.26
N ASP A 42 11.86 -12.31 -0.95
CA ASP A 42 11.64 -13.74 -0.73
C ASP A 42 12.92 -14.56 -0.91
N GLY A 43 14.11 -13.96 -0.84
CA GLY A 43 15.38 -14.67 -1.05
C GLY A 43 15.68 -15.76 -0.01
N GLY A 44 14.96 -15.79 1.11
CA GLY A 44 15.06 -16.83 2.14
C GLY A 44 14.09 -18.01 1.99
N VAL A 45 13.23 -18.04 0.96
CA VAL A 45 12.28 -19.16 0.78
C VAL A 45 12.95 -20.38 0.15
N SER A 46 12.69 -21.58 0.69
CA SER A 46 13.33 -22.83 0.26
C SER A 46 12.51 -23.68 -0.71
N TYR A 47 11.23 -23.33 -0.94
CA TYR A 47 10.33 -24.12 -1.78
C TYR A 47 9.57 -23.30 -2.82
N ARG A 48 8.50 -22.59 -2.43
CA ARG A 48 7.67 -21.82 -3.36
C ARG A 48 7.98 -20.32 -3.28
N PRO A 49 8.71 -19.73 -4.24
CA PRO A 49 8.92 -18.29 -4.31
C PRO A 49 7.63 -17.57 -4.74
N GLY A 50 7.62 -16.23 -4.62
CA GLY A 50 6.44 -15.41 -4.90
C GLY A 50 6.09 -14.37 -3.85
N PRO A 51 6.40 -14.52 -2.54
CA PRO A 51 6.07 -13.51 -1.54
C PRO A 51 6.62 -12.10 -1.84
N ARG A 52 7.68 -11.97 -2.64
CA ARG A 52 8.19 -10.66 -3.10
C ARG A 52 7.12 -9.80 -3.82
N PHE A 53 6.10 -10.42 -4.40
CA PHE A 53 5.00 -9.73 -5.09
C PHE A 53 3.84 -9.33 -4.16
N ALA A 54 3.83 -9.86 -2.93
CA ALA A 54 2.76 -9.62 -1.97
C ALA A 54 2.55 -8.13 -1.63
N PRO A 55 3.60 -7.29 -1.43
CA PRO A 55 3.37 -5.87 -1.14
C PRO A 55 2.53 -5.14 -2.20
N SER A 56 2.78 -5.40 -3.49
CA SER A 56 1.99 -4.81 -4.58
C SER A 56 0.55 -5.34 -4.58
N PHE A 57 0.36 -6.64 -4.37
CA PHE A 57 -0.97 -7.25 -4.32
C PHE A 57 -1.79 -6.77 -3.11
N VAL A 58 -1.17 -6.62 -1.95
CA VAL A 58 -1.82 -6.08 -0.74
C VAL A 58 -2.24 -4.62 -0.96
N ARG A 59 -1.41 -3.79 -1.64
CA ARG A 59 -1.82 -2.43 -2.02
C ARG A 59 -3.08 -2.45 -2.88
N GLU A 60 -3.13 -3.32 -3.89
CA GLU A 60 -4.31 -3.47 -4.76
C GLU A 60 -5.56 -3.86 -3.97
N CYS A 61 -5.50 -4.94 -3.18
CA CYS A 61 -6.63 -5.41 -2.37
C CYS A 61 -7.07 -4.40 -1.31
N SER A 62 -6.13 -3.65 -0.72
CA SER A 62 -6.42 -2.65 0.30
C SER A 62 -7.25 -1.46 -0.22
N SER A 63 -7.37 -1.28 -1.54
CA SER A 63 -8.20 -0.22 -2.14
C SER A 63 -9.70 -0.33 -1.81
N LEU A 64 -10.15 -1.53 -1.43
CA LEU A 64 -11.51 -1.80 -0.98
C LEU A 64 -11.72 -1.51 0.52
N GLY A 65 -10.64 -1.28 1.28
CA GLY A 65 -10.68 -0.87 2.68
C GLY A 65 -11.50 0.42 2.87
N ARG A 66 -12.20 0.51 3.99
CA ARG A 66 -13.02 1.69 4.32
C ARG A 66 -12.19 2.77 4.99
#